data_AF-A0A7Z9LGV4-F1
#
_entry.id   AF-A0A7Z9LGV4-F1
#
_cell.length_a   1.000
_cell.length_b   1.000
_cell.length_c   1.000
_cell.angle_alpha   90.00
_cell.angle_beta   90.00
_cell.angle_gamma   90.00
#
_symmetry.space_group_name_H-M   'P 1'
#
loop_
_entity.id
_entity.type
_entity.pdbx_description
1 polymer ?
#
loop_
_entity_poly.entity_id
_entity_poly.type
_entity_poly.pdbx_seq_one_letter_code
_entity_poly.pdbx_strand_id
1 'polypeptide(L)'
;MLFTHNPLYEYYPPWNFWVRDWREVHEIVRPYSNVTNIHGHSHQVLYNEIGSMRSIGMLATSWPWPYPPEGVPKLTKPHVRVDPGDPFDGVGWTKHRWTQQNRMEYDYMMWDRDVYADATWDAGTGDNPGLALRGRVVDKMWQYAK
;
A
#
# COMPACT_ATOMS: atom_id res chain seq x y z
N MET A 1 -0.98 -16.20 9.47
CA MET A 1 -1.35 -15.20 8.43
C MET A 1 -2.48 -14.34 8.97
N LEU A 2 -2.52 -13.06 8.62
CA LEU A 2 -3.55 -12.11 9.00
C LEU A 2 -4.15 -11.51 7.73
N PHE A 3 -5.47 -11.44 7.65
CA PHE A 3 -6.18 -10.69 6.63
C PHE A 3 -6.85 -9.50 7.30
N THR A 4 -6.50 -8.29 6.89
CA THR A 4 -7.08 -7.07 7.44
C THR A 4 -7.57 -6.18 6.31
N HIS A 5 -8.64 -5.42 6.51
CA HIS A 5 -9.02 -4.45 5.49
C HIS A 5 -7.99 -3.31 5.45
N ASN A 6 -7.74 -2.68 6.61
CA ASN A 6 -6.77 -1.61 6.77
C ASN A 6 -5.32 -2.13 6.91
N PRO A 7 -4.32 -1.35 6.48
CA PRO A 7 -2.92 -1.60 6.84
C PRO A 7 -2.71 -1.54 8.36
N LEU A 8 -1.88 -2.44 8.88
CA LEU A 8 -1.41 -2.43 10.27
C LEU A 8 -0.11 -1.64 10.43
N TYR A 9 -0.03 -0.47 9.79
CA TYR A 9 1.08 0.47 9.92
C TYR A 9 0.64 1.86 9.45
N GLU A 10 1.31 2.88 9.98
CA GLU A 10 1.11 4.28 9.58
C GLU A 10 1.84 4.54 8.25
N TYR A 11 1.09 4.43 7.15
CA TYR A 11 1.60 4.66 5.80
C TYR A 11 1.82 6.16 5.49
N TYR A 12 0.75 6.94 5.51
CA TYR A 12 0.80 8.39 5.26
C TYR A 12 -0.20 9.10 6.17
N PRO A 13 0.26 9.74 7.26
CA PRO A 13 -0.61 10.27 8.31
C PRO A 13 -1.78 11.16 7.84
N PRO A 14 -1.59 12.08 6.88
CA PRO A 14 -2.69 12.93 6.42
C PRO A 14 -3.88 12.19 5.79
N TRP A 15 -3.73 10.92 5.37
CA TRP A 15 -4.82 10.16 4.73
C TRP A 15 -5.61 9.27 5.68
N ASN A 16 -5.11 9.02 6.90
CA ASN A 16 -5.83 8.25 7.92
C ASN A 16 -6.34 6.87 7.43
N PHE A 17 -5.53 6.15 6.64
CA PHE A 17 -5.86 4.83 6.10
C PHE A 17 -5.64 3.67 7.08
N TRP A 18 -4.96 3.89 8.21
CA TRP A 18 -4.64 2.86 9.19
C TRP A 18 -5.60 2.88 10.38
N VAL A 19 -5.51 1.86 11.23
CA VAL A 19 -6.21 1.80 12.52
C VAL A 19 -5.30 2.28 13.65
N ARG A 20 -5.79 3.14 14.55
CA ARG A 20 -4.95 3.83 15.55
C ARG A 20 -4.17 2.89 16.48
N ASP A 21 -4.75 1.75 16.78
CA ASP A 21 -4.28 0.69 17.68
C ASP A 21 -3.49 -0.41 16.96
N TRP A 22 -3.05 -0.19 15.71
CA TRP A 22 -2.29 -1.19 14.95
C TRP A 22 -1.06 -1.73 15.70
N ARG A 23 -0.42 -0.91 16.55
CA ARG A 23 0.74 -1.30 17.36
C ARG A 23 0.41 -2.41 18.36
N GLU A 24 -0.80 -2.42 18.92
CA GLU A 24 -1.24 -3.48 19.83
C GLU A 24 -1.31 -4.83 19.12
N VAL A 25 -1.71 -4.84 17.84
CA VAL A 25 -1.71 -6.05 17.02
C VAL A 25 -0.29 -6.58 16.82
N HIS A 26 0.69 -5.69 16.64
CA HIS A 26 2.11 -6.09 16.54
C HIS A 26 2.62 -6.72 17.84
N GLU A 27 2.22 -6.21 19.00
CA GLU A 27 2.56 -6.81 20.30
C GLU A 27 1.92 -8.20 20.47
N ILE A 28 0.65 -8.36 20.08
CA ILE A 28 -0.04 -9.66 20.12
C ILE A 28 0.70 -10.70 19.27
N VAL A 29 1.18 -10.31 18.09
CA VAL A 29 1.85 -11.24 17.19
C VAL A 29 3.37 -11.32 17.36
N ARG A 30 3.94 -10.56 18.30
CA ARG A 30 5.38 -10.53 18.61
C ARG A 30 5.99 -11.92 18.87
N PRO A 31 5.29 -12.89 19.49
CA PRO A 31 5.84 -14.24 19.68
C PRO A 31 6.03 -15.04 18.38
N TYR A 32 5.40 -14.65 17.29
CA TYR A 32 5.51 -15.34 16.00
C TYR A 32 6.67 -14.78 15.18
N SER A 33 7.56 -15.66 14.72
CA SER A 33 8.76 -15.29 13.95
C SER A 33 8.49 -14.96 12.48
N ASN A 34 7.30 -15.29 11.97
CA ASN A 34 6.95 -15.09 10.57
C ASN A 34 5.45 -14.80 10.42
N VAL A 35 5.12 -13.52 10.29
CA VAL A 35 3.74 -13.07 10.14
C VAL A 35 3.60 -12.41 8.79
N THR A 36 2.62 -12.85 8.00
CA THR A 36 2.19 -12.14 6.80
C THR A 36 0.81 -11.54 7.04
N ASN A 37 0.72 -10.23 6.92
CA ASN A 37 -0.51 -9.45 6.78
C ASN A 37 -0.79 -9.23 5.29
N ILE A 38 -2.00 -9.57 4.86
CA ILE A 38 -2.53 -9.19 3.55
C ILE A 38 -3.63 -8.16 3.79
N HIS A 39 -3.51 -7.00 3.16
CA HIS A 39 -4.46 -5.90 3.35
C HIS A 39 -4.91 -5.21 2.07
N GLY A 40 -6.01 -4.47 2.18
CA GLY A 40 -6.54 -3.61 1.11
C GLY A 40 -6.57 -2.16 1.56
N HIS A 41 -7.74 -1.52 1.38
CA HIS A 41 -8.10 -0.15 1.79
C HIS A 41 -7.33 0.98 1.07
N SER A 42 -6.02 0.87 0.89
CA SER A 42 -5.18 1.89 0.25
C SER A 42 -5.30 1.93 -1.27
N HIS A 43 -5.84 0.87 -1.89
CA HIS A 43 -5.96 0.71 -3.34
C HIS A 43 -4.63 0.90 -4.08
N GLN A 44 -3.56 0.41 -3.46
CA GLN A 44 -2.19 0.56 -3.91
C GLN A 44 -1.45 -0.73 -3.62
N VAL A 45 -0.49 -1.03 -4.49
CA VAL A 45 0.51 -2.04 -4.19
C VAL A 45 1.45 -1.47 -3.15
N LEU A 46 1.40 -2.04 -1.94
CA LEU A 46 2.23 -1.62 -0.83
C LEU A 46 2.96 -2.83 -0.27
N TYR A 47 4.25 -2.67 -0.02
CA TYR A 47 5.04 -3.70 0.65
C TYR A 47 5.80 -3.07 1.80
N ASN A 48 5.51 -3.53 3.01
CA ASN A 48 6.17 -3.04 4.20
C ASN A 48 6.58 -4.20 5.11
N GLU A 49 7.68 -4.03 5.83
CA GLU A 49 8.14 -4.99 6.84
C GLU A 49 8.45 -4.24 8.14
N ILE A 50 7.82 -4.67 9.23
CA ILE A 50 8.05 -4.16 10.59
C ILE A 50 8.23 -5.37 11.50
N GLY A 51 9.42 -5.51 12.09
CA GLY A 51 9.76 -6.67 12.91
C GLY A 51 9.62 -7.98 12.14
N SER A 52 8.84 -8.93 12.68
CA SER A 52 8.53 -10.21 12.02
C SER A 52 7.31 -10.16 11.10
N MET A 53 6.64 -9.01 10.97
CA MET A 53 5.46 -8.84 10.14
C MET A 53 5.80 -8.24 8.77
N ARG A 54 5.46 -8.99 7.73
CA ARG A 54 5.36 -8.50 6.35
C ARG A 54 3.93 -8.11 6.03
N SER A 55 3.72 -6.93 5.50
CA SER A 55 2.43 -6.44 5.04
C SER A 55 2.43 -6.31 3.51
N ILE A 56 1.45 -6.94 2.86
CA ILE A 56 1.26 -6.93 1.41
C ILE A 56 -0.09 -6.28 1.11
N GLY A 57 -0.06 -5.12 0.46
CA GLY A 57 -1.23 -4.41 -0.05
C GLY A 57 -1.71 -5.01 -1.37
N MET A 58 -3.00 -5.26 -1.47
CA MET A 58 -3.64 -5.80 -2.67
C MET A 58 -4.00 -4.71 -3.68
N LEU A 59 -4.05 -5.09 -4.95
CA LEU A 59 -4.70 -4.27 -5.99
C LEU A 59 -6.17 -4.03 -5.63
N ALA A 60 -6.68 -2.85 -6.00
CA ALA A 60 -8.10 -2.58 -5.98
C ALA A 60 -8.74 -3.06 -7.29
N THR A 61 -9.97 -3.56 -7.21
CA THR A 61 -10.70 -4.01 -8.38
C THR A 61 -11.39 -2.88 -9.14
N SER A 62 -11.56 -1.70 -8.53
CA SER A 62 -12.41 -0.62 -9.02
C SER A 62 -11.70 0.69 -9.36
N TRP A 63 -10.77 1.16 -8.51
CA TRP A 63 -9.94 2.34 -8.80
C TRP A 63 -8.66 2.35 -7.95
N PRO A 64 -7.52 2.88 -8.45
CA PRO A 64 -6.29 3.03 -7.66
C PRO A 64 -6.10 4.45 -7.10
N TRP A 65 -5.54 4.58 -5.89
CA TRP A 65 -5.11 5.90 -5.37
C TRP A 65 -3.72 6.27 -5.90
N PRO A 66 -3.45 7.56 -6.22
CA PRO A 66 -2.07 8.03 -6.44
C PRO A 66 -1.22 7.79 -5.20
N TYR A 67 0.06 7.50 -5.35
CA TYR A 67 0.97 7.39 -4.21
C TYR A 67 1.19 8.77 -3.54
N PRO A 68 1.41 8.81 -2.21
CA PRO A 68 1.73 10.04 -1.51
C PRO A 68 3.12 10.54 -1.94
N PRO A 69 3.38 11.85 -1.77
CA PRO A 69 4.66 12.45 -2.15
C PRO A 69 5.84 11.93 -1.33
N GLU A 70 5.58 11.40 -0.13
CA GLU A 70 6.57 10.91 0.82
C GLU A 70 6.00 9.75 1.64
N GLY A 71 6.86 9.04 2.37
CA GLY A 71 6.44 7.98 3.29
C GLY A 71 6.09 6.65 2.62
N VAL A 72 6.25 6.52 1.30
CA VAL A 72 6.09 5.25 0.61
C VAL A 72 7.10 4.23 1.17
N PRO A 73 6.66 3.05 1.64
CA PRO A 73 7.56 2.05 2.17
C PRO A 73 8.66 1.72 1.17
N LYS A 74 9.92 1.66 1.63
CA LYS A 74 11.10 1.52 0.76
C LYS A 74 11.09 0.29 -0.15
N LEU A 75 10.38 -0.75 0.28
CA LEU A 75 10.29 -2.02 -0.43
C LEU A 75 9.12 -2.05 -1.43
N THR A 76 8.23 -1.06 -1.39
CA THR A 76 7.19 -0.85 -2.39
C THR A 76 7.82 -0.39 -3.69
N LYS A 77 7.47 -1.08 -4.79
CA LYS A 77 7.61 -0.55 -6.13
C LYS A 77 6.28 0.07 -6.54
N PRO A 78 6.19 1.40 -6.70
CA PRO A 78 4.95 2.04 -7.08
C PRO A 78 4.52 1.66 -8.49
N HIS A 79 3.24 1.86 -8.79
CA HIS A 79 2.76 1.79 -10.17
C HIS A 79 3.26 2.99 -10.96
N VAL A 80 3.37 2.84 -12.27
CA VAL A 80 3.34 3.98 -13.18
C VAL A 80 1.99 4.68 -13.01
N ARG A 81 1.96 5.99 -13.24
CA ARG A 81 0.71 6.74 -13.34
C ARG A 81 -0.27 6.04 -14.27
N VAL A 82 -1.48 5.78 -13.76
CA VAL A 82 -2.54 5.14 -14.52
C VAL A 82 -3.08 6.06 -15.61
N ASP A 83 -3.41 5.48 -16.76
CA ASP A 83 -4.09 6.15 -17.86
C ASP A 83 -5.57 6.38 -17.50
N PRO A 84 -6.02 7.63 -17.32
CA PRO A 84 -7.42 7.90 -17.01
C PRO A 84 -8.39 7.58 -18.15
N GLY A 85 -7.88 7.35 -19.37
CA GLY A 85 -8.66 6.90 -20.53
C GLY A 85 -8.94 5.39 -20.54
N ASP A 86 -8.26 4.63 -19.68
CA ASP A 86 -8.39 3.18 -19.59
C ASP A 86 -8.98 2.76 -18.23
N PRO A 87 -10.24 2.28 -18.19
CA PRO A 87 -10.88 1.89 -16.93
C PRO A 87 -10.27 0.64 -16.27
N PHE A 88 -9.39 -0.08 -16.98
CA PHE A 88 -8.72 -1.27 -16.47
C PHE A 88 -7.27 -1.01 -16.02
N ASP A 89 -6.77 0.21 -16.19
CA ASP A 89 -5.40 0.53 -15.82
C ASP A 89 -5.24 0.71 -14.29
N GLY A 90 -4.20 0.07 -13.75
CA GLY A 90 -3.90 0.03 -12.32
C GLY A 90 -4.92 -0.67 -11.42
N VAL A 91 -5.87 -1.42 -11.98
CA VAL A 91 -6.89 -2.17 -11.23
C VAL A 91 -6.84 -3.68 -11.52
N GLY A 92 -7.24 -4.48 -10.53
CA GLY A 92 -7.23 -5.93 -10.63
C GLY A 92 -7.26 -6.62 -9.26
N TRP A 93 -6.52 -7.71 -9.11
CA TRP A 93 -6.46 -8.51 -7.88
C TRP A 93 -5.06 -9.08 -7.63
N THR A 94 -4.84 -9.66 -6.46
CA THR A 94 -3.56 -10.29 -6.11
C THR A 94 -3.75 -11.79 -5.92
N LYS A 95 -2.96 -12.60 -6.64
CA LYS A 95 -2.84 -14.04 -6.39
C LYS A 95 -1.78 -14.25 -5.33
N HIS A 96 -2.12 -15.02 -4.30
CA HIS A 96 -1.23 -15.33 -3.20
C HIS A 96 -0.86 -16.81 -3.21
N ARG A 97 0.43 -17.12 -3.09
CA ARG A 97 0.94 -18.49 -3.10
C ARG A 97 1.84 -18.73 -1.90
N TRP A 98 1.50 -19.74 -1.11
CA TRP A 98 2.36 -20.19 -0.02
C TRP A 98 3.48 -21.08 -0.55
N THR A 99 4.72 -20.81 -0.15
CA THR A 99 5.89 -21.55 -0.64
C THR A 99 6.47 -22.49 0.43
N GLN A 100 7.30 -23.44 -0.03
CA GLN A 100 8.03 -24.35 0.85
C GLN A 100 9.07 -23.63 1.73
N GLN A 101 9.50 -22.41 1.36
CA GLN A 101 10.33 -21.55 2.21
C GLN A 101 9.54 -20.79 3.28
N ASN A 102 8.29 -21.18 3.56
CA ASN A 102 7.43 -20.54 4.56
C ASN A 102 7.17 -19.05 4.25
N ARG A 103 7.18 -18.65 2.97
CA ARG A 103 6.91 -17.26 2.57
C ARG A 103 5.63 -17.19 1.75
N MET A 104 4.95 -16.06 1.85
CA MET A 104 3.85 -15.71 0.96
C MET A 104 4.42 -14.98 -0.25
N GLU A 105 4.32 -15.62 -1.42
CA GLU A 105 4.52 -14.98 -2.72
C GLU A 105 3.22 -14.36 -3.20
N TYR A 106 3.34 -13.35 -4.05
CA TYR A 106 2.21 -12.63 -4.60
C TYR A 106 2.46 -12.26 -6.06
N ASP A 107 1.41 -12.37 -6.87
CA ASP A 107 1.40 -11.95 -8.27
C ASP A 107 0.22 -10.97 -8.45
N TYR A 108 0.49 -9.75 -8.90
CA TYR A 108 -0.54 -8.71 -9.10
C TYR A 108 -1.17 -8.82 -10.48
N MET A 109 -2.39 -9.32 -10.56
CA MET A 109 -3.11 -9.50 -11.82
C MET A 109 -3.91 -8.25 -12.13
N MET A 110 -3.60 -7.55 -13.23
CA MET A 110 -4.50 -6.52 -13.74
C MET A 110 -5.60 -7.13 -14.61
N TRP A 111 -6.67 -6.36 -14.84
CA TRP A 111 -7.79 -6.84 -15.66
C TRP A 111 -7.45 -7.06 -17.12
N ASP A 112 -6.51 -6.29 -17.67
CA ASP A 112 -6.28 -6.18 -19.12
C ASP A 112 -4.84 -6.55 -19.56
N ARG A 113 -3.90 -6.71 -18.62
CA ARG A 113 -2.49 -7.03 -18.90
C ARG A 113 -1.78 -7.69 -17.71
N ASP A 114 -0.61 -8.26 -17.97
CA ASP A 114 0.28 -8.83 -16.95
C ASP A 114 1.40 -7.84 -16.51
N VAL A 115 1.16 -6.53 -16.59
CA VAL A 115 2.19 -5.52 -16.28
C VAL A 115 2.16 -5.18 -14.79
N TYR A 116 3.21 -5.58 -14.10
CA TYR A 116 3.41 -5.42 -12.67
C TYR A 116 4.24 -4.16 -12.38
N ALA A 117 3.67 -3.16 -11.70
CA ALA A 117 4.39 -2.09 -10.98
C ALA A 117 5.83 -1.79 -11.46
N ASP A 118 6.02 -1.39 -12.71
CA ASP A 118 7.33 -1.14 -13.33
C ASP A 118 7.53 0.36 -13.50
N ALA A 119 7.78 1.05 -12.39
CA ALA A 119 8.00 2.48 -12.39
C ALA A 119 9.32 2.81 -13.10
N THR A 120 9.24 3.13 -14.40
CA THR A 120 10.41 3.48 -15.21
C THR A 120 10.86 4.92 -14.99
N TRP A 121 9.95 5.86 -14.71
CA TRP A 121 10.29 7.23 -14.31
C TRP A 121 9.13 8.15 -13.82
N ASP A 122 7.84 7.80 -14.03
CA ASP A 122 6.63 8.57 -13.62
C ASP A 122 5.70 7.73 -12.71
N ALA A 123 6.20 7.37 -11.53
CA ALA A 123 5.46 6.68 -10.47
C ALA A 123 4.61 7.61 -9.60
N GLY A 124 4.76 8.93 -9.74
CA GLY A 124 4.11 9.92 -8.88
C GLY A 124 4.70 10.00 -7.47
N THR A 125 5.76 9.24 -7.17
CA THR A 125 6.44 9.20 -5.86
C THR A 125 7.68 10.08 -5.88
N GLY A 126 7.48 11.39 -5.74
CA GLY A 126 8.57 12.37 -5.62
C GLY A 126 9.23 12.77 -6.95
N ASP A 127 8.75 12.25 -8.07
CA ASP A 127 9.10 12.60 -9.45
C ASP A 127 8.22 13.73 -10.04
N ASN A 128 7.26 14.22 -9.26
CA ASN A 128 6.34 15.29 -9.67
C ASN A 128 6.58 16.58 -8.86
N PRO A 129 7.78 17.20 -8.94
CA PRO A 129 8.17 18.36 -8.12
C PRO A 129 7.32 19.62 -8.40
N GLY A 130 6.57 19.64 -9.50
CA GLY A 130 5.63 20.71 -9.84
C GLY A 130 4.24 20.56 -9.21
N LEU A 131 3.90 19.37 -8.70
CA LEU A 131 2.60 19.12 -8.07
C LEU A 131 2.65 19.51 -6.59
N ALA A 132 2.52 20.80 -6.31
CA ALA A 132 2.33 21.29 -4.95
C ALA A 132 0.96 20.80 -4.43
N LEU A 133 0.95 19.66 -3.73
CA LEU A 133 -0.23 19.18 -3.01
C LEU A 133 -0.58 20.22 -1.94
N ARG A 134 -1.53 21.10 -2.26
CA ARG A 134 -2.08 22.04 -1.30
C ARG A 134 -2.94 21.25 -0.34
N GLY A 135 -2.58 21.24 0.94
CA GLY A 135 -3.40 20.63 1.99
C GLY A 135 -4.86 21.08 1.86
N ARG A 136 -5.77 20.12 1.87
CA ARG A 136 -7.21 20.39 1.85
C ARG A 136 -7.55 21.20 3.10
N VAL A 137 -8.66 21.95 3.06
CA VAL A 137 -9.12 22.72 4.22
C VAL A 137 -9.22 21.84 5.48
N VAL A 138 -9.60 20.56 5.32
CA VAL A 138 -9.71 19.59 6.42
C VAL A 138 -8.36 19.21 7.03
N ASP A 139 -7.27 19.23 6.25
CA ASP A 139 -5.91 18.90 6.72
C ASP A 139 -5.37 20.02 7.64
N LYS A 140 -5.97 21.22 7.58
CA LYS A 140 -5.69 22.34 8.49
C LYS A 140 -6.52 22.30 9.78
N MET A 141 -7.56 21.47 9.84
CA MET A 141 -8.50 21.40 10.97
C MET A 141 -8.13 20.34 12.01
N TRP A 142 -7.31 19.34 11.66
CA TRP A 142 -6.95 18.24 12.56
C TRP A 142 -5.48 18.32 13.00
N GLN A 143 -5.24 19.09 14.05
CA GLN A 143 -3.97 19.13 14.78
C GLN A 143 -3.98 18.11 15.93
N TYR A 144 -3.74 16.83 15.64
CA TYR A 144 -3.26 15.91 16.68
C TYR A 144 -1.74 15.91 16.68
N ALA A 145 -1.16 16.97 17.25
CA ALA A 145 0.23 17.03 17.66
C ALA A 145 0.31 17.78 18.99
N LYS A 146 0.27 17.01 20.08
CA LYS A 146 1.11 17.22 21.25
C LYS A 146 1.67 15.85 21.63
#